data_AF-A0AAU9M7P1-F1
#
_entry.id   AF-A0AAU9M7P1-F1
#
_cell.length_a   1.000
_cell.length_b   1.000
_cell.length_c   1.000
_cell.angle_alpha   90.00
_cell.angle_beta   90.00
_cell.angle_gamma   90.00
#
_symmetry.space_group_name_H-M   'P 1'
#
loop_
_entity.id
_entity.type
_entity.pdbx_description
1 polymer ?
#
loop_
_entity_poly.entity_id
_entity_poly.type
_entity_poly.pdbx_seq_one_letter_code
_entity_poly.pdbx_strand_id
1 'polypeptide(L)'
;MKWRRFVSFPILAVLVLMEMVYYGTVFVFLDDWLGLQSPAGWINAVIFTSLASFTLFSFFVSVLTDPGGVPSGYFPNIEDNDGSNQESRDAEALKKRCDKCPAYKPPRAHHCRVCRRIIIAHG
;
A
#
# COMPACT_ATOMS: atom_id res chain seq x y z
N MET A 1 -1.61 5.11 -18.10
CA MET A 1 -1.09 5.42 -16.75
C MET A 1 -1.09 6.93 -16.56
N LYS A 2 -2.04 7.46 -15.76
CA LYS A 2 -2.27 8.91 -15.66
C LYS A 2 -1.31 9.48 -14.59
N TRP A 3 -0.20 10.04 -15.06
CA TRP A 3 0.83 10.82 -14.34
C TRP A 3 0.30 11.99 -13.47
N ARG A 4 -1.00 12.10 -13.18
CA ARG A 4 -1.63 13.26 -12.52
C ARG A 4 -1.69 13.17 -10.99
N ARG A 5 -0.97 12.23 -10.39
CA ARG A 5 -0.78 12.15 -8.93
C ARG A 5 0.71 12.14 -8.57
N PHE A 6 1.52 12.95 -9.27
CA PHE A 6 2.85 13.25 -8.75
C PHE A 6 2.67 13.88 -7.38
N VAL A 7 3.02 13.09 -6.38
CA VAL A 7 3.08 13.45 -4.98
C VAL A 7 1.78 13.97 -4.38
N SER A 8 0.91 13.03 -4.00
CA SER A 8 -0.13 13.32 -3.00
C SER A 8 0.52 14.05 -1.83
N PHE A 9 -0.05 15.16 -1.37
CA PHE A 9 0.40 15.90 -0.18
C PHE A 9 0.92 15.01 0.98
N PRO A 10 0.24 13.91 1.36
CA PRO A 10 0.75 13.00 2.38
C PRO A 10 2.10 12.34 2.04
N ILE A 11 2.35 11.99 0.77
CA ILE A 11 3.61 11.38 0.33
C ILE A 11 4.75 12.39 0.48
N LEU A 12 4.55 13.66 0.07
CA LEU A 12 5.53 14.73 0.29
C LEU A 12 5.81 14.91 1.79
N ALA A 13 4.77 14.99 2.60
CA ALA A 13 4.91 15.19 4.04
C ALA A 13 5.75 14.08 4.69
N VAL A 14 5.53 12.81 4.30
CA VAL A 14 6.31 11.68 4.81
C VAL A 14 7.77 11.74 4.33
N LEU A 15 8.03 12.12 3.07
CA LEU A 15 9.39 12.26 2.56
C LEU A 15 10.16 13.38 3.29
N VAL A 16 9.53 14.54 3.49
CA VAL A 16 10.12 15.67 4.23
C VAL A 16 10.39 15.28 5.68
N LEU A 17 9.47 14.55 6.33
CA LEU A 17 9.65 14.04 7.68
C LEU A 17 10.85 13.08 7.75
N MET A 18 10.96 12.14 6.81
CA MET A 18 12.09 11.19 6.75
C MET A 18 13.42 11.90 6.55
N GLU A 19 13.46 12.89 5.65
CA GLU A 19 14.65 13.72 5.40
C GLU A 19 15.03 14.53 6.65
N MET A 20 14.07 15.19 7.30
CA MET A 20 14.31 15.95 8.53
C MET A 20 14.88 15.06 9.64
N VAL A 21 14.32 13.86 9.85
CA VAL A 21 14.83 12.91 10.85
C VAL A 21 16.25 12.48 10.49
N TYR A 22 16.51 12.15 9.21
CA TYR A 22 17.84 11.78 8.75
C TYR A 22 18.88 12.87 9.02
N TYR A 23 18.61 14.10 8.59
CA TYR A 23 19.50 15.23 8.82
C TYR A 23 19.72 15.50 10.31
N GLY A 24 18.66 15.48 11.13
CA GLY A 24 18.78 15.66 12.58
C GLY A 24 19.66 14.58 13.21
N THR A 25 19.44 13.31 12.90
CA THR A 25 20.24 12.21 13.45
C THR A 25 21.72 12.24 13.03
N VAL A 26 22.02 12.52 11.77
CA VAL A 26 23.40 12.46 11.25
C VAL A 26 24.21 13.70 11.62
N PHE A 27 23.65 14.90 11.46
CA PHE A 27 24.40 16.14 11.60
C PHE A 27 24.24 16.83 12.95
N VAL A 28 23.14 16.60 13.67
CA VAL A 28 22.97 17.16 15.01
C VAL A 28 23.41 16.11 16.03
N PHE A 29 22.76 14.94 16.06
CA PHE A 29 23.06 13.97 17.12
C PHE A 29 24.39 13.25 16.95
N LEU A 30 24.66 12.67 15.78
CA LEU A 30 25.89 11.87 15.57
C LEU A 30 27.14 12.74 15.52
N ASP A 31 27.07 13.93 14.91
CA ASP A 31 28.22 14.84 14.89
C ASP A 31 28.52 15.43 16.27
N ASP A 32 27.51 15.94 16.99
CA ASP A 32 27.73 16.51 18.34
C ASP A 32 28.16 15.45 19.37
N TRP A 33 27.65 14.22 19.28
CA TRP A 33 27.92 13.18 20.28
C TRP A 33 29.23 12.43 20.02
N LEU A 34 29.42 11.92 18.80
CA LEU A 34 30.53 11.03 18.45
C LEU A 34 31.57 11.72 17.57
N GLY A 35 31.21 12.81 16.90
CA GLY A 35 31.99 13.42 15.82
C GLY A 35 32.01 12.51 14.59
N LEU A 36 31.57 13.02 13.44
CA LEU A 36 31.61 12.26 12.18
C LEU A 36 33.03 11.86 11.75
N GLN A 37 34.05 12.56 12.26
CA GLN A 37 35.47 12.26 12.05
C GLN A 37 35.97 11.07 12.88
N SER A 38 35.23 10.65 13.92
CA SER A 38 35.63 9.48 14.70
C SER A 38 35.25 8.18 13.98
N PRO A 39 36.03 7.09 14.12
CA PRO A 39 35.68 5.81 13.53
C PRO A 39 34.31 5.29 14.00
N ALA A 40 33.96 5.53 15.27
CA ALA A 40 32.68 5.15 15.84
C ALA A 40 31.52 5.96 15.24
N GLY A 41 31.68 7.28 15.10
CA GLY A 41 30.69 8.15 14.45
C GLY A 41 30.46 7.76 12.99
N TRP A 42 31.55 7.51 12.26
CA TRP A 42 31.48 7.09 10.84
C TRP A 42 30.75 5.75 10.65
N ILE A 43 31.08 4.73 11.47
CA ILE A 43 30.40 3.43 11.41
C ILE A 43 28.90 3.59 11.69
N ASN A 44 28.53 4.35 12.73
CA ASN A 44 27.12 4.61 13.05
C ASN A 44 26.39 5.36 11.93
N ALA A 45 27.05 6.35 11.31
CA ALA A 45 26.48 7.09 10.18
C ALA A 45 26.25 6.18 8.96
N VAL A 46 27.17 5.26 8.66
CA VAL A 46 27.01 4.27 7.58
C VAL A 46 25.85 3.32 7.88
N ILE A 47 25.77 2.78 9.09
CA ILE A 47 24.69 1.87 9.50
C ILE A 47 23.34 2.59 9.38
N PHE A 48 23.23 3.79 9.96
CA PHE A 48 21.99 4.55 9.93
C PHE A 48 21.56 4.93 8.51
N THR A 49 22.52 5.35 7.67
CA THR A 49 22.26 5.66 6.25
C THR A 49 21.79 4.43 5.47
N SER A 50 22.31 3.24 5.79
CA SER A 50 21.85 1.99 5.17
C SER A 50 20.41 1.63 5.57
N LEU A 51 20.04 1.84 6.83
CA LEU A 51 18.67 1.64 7.31
C LEU A 51 17.69 2.66 6.72
N ALA A 52 18.10 3.93 6.62
CA ALA A 52 17.32 4.98 5.98
C ALA A 52 17.08 4.67 4.50
N SER A 53 18.07 4.17 3.78
CA SER A 53 17.92 3.80 2.36
C SER A 53 16.98 2.62 2.17
N PHE A 54 17.06 1.58 3.02
CA PHE A 54 16.10 0.48 2.99
C PHE A 54 14.68 0.95 3.29
N THR A 55 14.52 1.86 4.26
CA THR A 55 13.21 2.44 4.60
C THR A 55 12.61 3.21 3.42
N LEU A 56 13.41 4.06 2.76
CA LEU A 56 13.01 4.78 1.55
C LEU A 56 12.63 3.80 0.43
N PHE A 57 13.44 2.77 0.22
CA PHE A 57 13.16 1.75 -0.79
C PHE A 57 11.82 1.05 -0.52
N SER A 58 11.58 0.58 0.71
CA SER A 58 10.31 -0.04 1.11
C SER A 58 9.13 0.92 0.97
N PHE A 59 9.32 2.20 1.26
CA PHE A 59 8.31 3.24 1.06
C PHE A 59 7.95 3.38 -0.43
N PHE A 60 8.94 3.49 -1.31
CA PHE A 60 8.71 3.58 -2.76
C PHE A 60 8.03 2.32 -3.31
N VAL A 61 8.48 1.14 -2.90
CA VAL A 61 7.82 -0.12 -3.28
C VAL A 61 6.36 -0.09 -2.84
N SER A 62 6.05 0.33 -1.61
CA SER A 62 4.67 0.40 -1.10
C SER A 62 3.79 1.41 -1.85
N VAL A 63 4.34 2.57 -2.22
CA VAL A 63 3.62 3.62 -2.95
C VAL A 63 3.39 3.26 -4.42
N LEU A 64 4.35 2.56 -5.04
CA LEU A 64 4.29 2.17 -6.44
C LEU A 64 3.59 0.84 -6.68
N THR A 65 3.51 -0.02 -5.65
CA THR A 65 2.83 -1.31 -5.74
C THR A 65 1.32 -1.10 -5.83
N ASP A 66 0.74 -1.66 -6.87
CA ASP A 66 -0.69 -1.61 -7.10
C ASP A 66 -1.41 -2.48 -6.04
N PRO A 67 -2.45 -2.00 -5.32
CA PRO A 67 -3.16 -2.76 -4.26
C PRO A 67 -3.89 -4.04 -4.69
N GLY A 68 -3.54 -4.64 -5.83
CA GLY A 68 -4.22 -5.80 -6.41
C GLY A 68 -5.56 -5.42 -7.02
N GLY A 69 -5.92 -6.06 -8.13
CA GLY A 69 -7.20 -5.91 -8.79
C GLY A 69 -7.92 -7.26 -8.84
N VAL A 70 -9.25 -7.23 -8.81
CA VAL A 70 -10.04 -8.44 -9.10
C VAL A 70 -9.96 -8.72 -10.60
N PRO A 71 -9.69 -9.98 -11.03
CA PRO A 71 -9.68 -10.34 -12.44
C PRO A 71 -11.05 -10.08 -13.08
N SER A 72 -11.06 -9.67 -14.35
CA SER A 72 -12.24 -9.19 -15.12
C SER A 72 -13.31 -10.26 -15.43
N GLY A 73 -13.22 -11.44 -14.82
CA GLY A 73 -14.16 -12.54 -14.97
C GLY A 73 -14.46 -13.26 -13.66
N TYR A 74 -14.30 -12.59 -12.51
CA TYR A 74 -14.72 -13.17 -11.24
C TYR A 74 -16.24 -13.34 -11.21
N PHE A 75 -16.67 -14.59 -11.27
CA PHE A 75 -18.03 -15.01 -10.97
C PHE A 75 -17.98 -15.87 -9.70
N PRO A 76 -18.91 -15.70 -8.75
CA PRO A 76 -19.00 -16.59 -7.62
C PRO A 76 -19.21 -18.03 -8.15
N ASN A 77 -18.37 -18.99 -7.73
CA ASN A 77 -18.62 -20.41 -7.97
C ASN A 77 -19.88 -20.79 -7.20
N ILE A 78 -20.92 -21.24 -7.92
CA ILE A 78 -22.22 -21.63 -7.37
C ILE A 78 -22.31 -23.18 -7.23
N GLU A 79 -21.19 -23.90 -7.42
CA GLU A 79 -21.20 -25.37 -7.57
C GLU A 79 -21.34 -26.18 -6.27
N ASP A 80 -21.39 -25.55 -5.08
CA ASP A 80 -21.32 -26.27 -3.80
C ASP A 80 -22.64 -26.36 -3.01
N ASN A 81 -23.82 -26.05 -3.58
CA ASN A 81 -25.09 -26.22 -2.84
C ASN A 81 -26.18 -26.96 -3.61
N ASP A 82 -26.50 -28.14 -3.09
CA ASP A 82 -27.59 -29.04 -3.43
C ASP A 82 -28.93 -28.29 -3.62
N GLY A 83 -29.54 -28.50 -4.79
CA GLY A 83 -30.98 -28.55 -5.01
C GLY A 83 -31.90 -27.65 -4.19
N SER A 84 -32.06 -26.39 -4.58
CA SER A 84 -33.38 -25.73 -4.74
C SER A 84 -33.24 -24.21 -4.91
N ASN A 85 -34.01 -23.64 -5.83
CA ASN A 85 -34.26 -22.20 -6.03
C ASN A 85 -33.20 -21.43 -6.85
N GLN A 86 -33.50 -21.21 -8.14
CA GLN A 86 -32.73 -20.33 -9.05
C GLN A 86 -32.86 -18.85 -8.66
N GLU A 87 -34.03 -18.42 -8.18
CA GLU A 87 -34.28 -17.01 -7.81
C GLU A 87 -33.50 -16.56 -6.57
N SER A 88 -33.28 -17.44 -5.57
CA SER A 88 -32.46 -17.09 -4.39
C SER A 88 -30.97 -16.98 -4.73
N ARG A 89 -30.50 -17.74 -5.73
CA ARG A 89 -29.12 -17.71 -6.25
C ARG A 89 -28.80 -16.38 -6.93
N ASP A 90 -29.72 -15.89 -7.76
CA ASP A 90 -29.55 -14.59 -8.44
C ASP A 90 -29.62 -13.43 -7.45
N ALA A 91 -30.49 -13.51 -6.44
CA ALA A 91 -30.59 -12.50 -5.39
C ALA A 91 -29.33 -12.44 -4.50
N GLU A 92 -28.72 -13.57 -4.14
CA GLU A 92 -27.49 -13.59 -3.35
C GLU A 92 -26.25 -13.18 -4.16
N ALA A 93 -26.18 -13.56 -5.44
CA ALA A 93 -25.14 -13.09 -6.36
C ALA A 93 -25.24 -11.58 -6.62
N LEU A 94 -26.45 -11.04 -6.75
CA LEU A 94 -26.72 -9.59 -6.82
C LEU A 94 -26.30 -8.86 -5.54
N LYS A 95 -26.52 -9.46 -4.36
CA LYS A 95 -26.10 -8.88 -3.07
C LYS A 95 -24.58 -8.74 -2.93
N LYS A 96 -23.81 -9.56 -3.67
CA LYS A 96 -22.34 -9.49 -3.74
C LYS A 96 -21.85 -8.59 -4.88
N ARG A 97 -22.72 -7.91 -5.61
CA ARG A 97 -22.33 -6.93 -6.63
C ARG A 97 -22.04 -5.57 -6.00
N CYS A 98 -21.04 -4.85 -6.52
CA CYS A 98 -20.80 -3.47 -6.11
C CYS A 98 -21.73 -2.51 -6.86
N ASP A 99 -22.42 -1.61 -6.16
CA ASP A 99 -23.32 -0.62 -6.80
C ASP A 99 -22.60 0.34 -7.77
N LYS A 100 -21.28 0.50 -7.58
CA LYS A 100 -20.44 1.48 -8.31
C LYS A 100 -19.54 0.86 -9.37
N CYS A 101 -19.35 -0.46 -9.34
CA CYS A 101 -18.48 -1.17 -10.28
C CYS A 101 -19.27 -2.27 -10.97
N PRO A 102 -19.08 -2.49 -12.28
CA PRO A 102 -19.79 -3.54 -13.02
C PRO A 102 -19.30 -4.97 -12.70
N ALA A 103 -18.64 -5.20 -11.57
CA ALA A 103 -18.01 -6.47 -11.20
C ALA A 103 -18.56 -7.04 -9.88
N TYR A 104 -18.57 -8.37 -9.75
CA TYR A 104 -18.90 -9.07 -8.51
C TYR A 104 -17.75 -8.95 -7.50
N LYS A 105 -18.09 -8.84 -6.22
CA LYS A 105 -17.16 -8.68 -5.10
C LYS A 105 -16.76 -10.07 -4.57
N PRO A 106 -15.49 -10.49 -4.68
CA PRO A 106 -15.02 -11.69 -4.01
C PRO A 106 -15.13 -11.57 -2.48
N PRO A 107 -15.17 -12.70 -1.76
CA PRO A 107 -15.06 -12.67 -0.30
C PRO A 107 -13.78 -11.92 0.11
N ARG A 108 -13.87 -11.06 1.13
CA ARG A 108 -12.80 -10.15 1.61
C ARG A 108 -12.36 -9.01 0.66
N ALA A 109 -12.96 -8.85 -0.52
CA ALA A 109 -12.68 -7.68 -1.36
C ALA A 109 -13.42 -6.42 -0.87
N HIS A 110 -13.03 -5.21 -1.31
CA HIS A 110 -13.80 -3.98 -1.05
C HIS A 110 -13.64 -2.96 -2.17
N HIS A 111 -14.62 -2.07 -2.32
CA HIS A 111 -14.55 -0.97 -3.29
C HIS A 111 -13.74 0.18 -2.69
N CYS A 112 -12.60 0.49 -3.28
CA CYS A 112 -11.85 1.68 -2.92
C CYS A 112 -12.36 2.88 -3.73
N ARG A 113 -13.02 3.84 -3.08
CA ARG A 113 -13.53 5.07 -3.74
C ARG A 113 -12.40 5.91 -4.35
N VAL A 114 -11.20 5.86 -3.76
CA VAL A 114 -10.01 6.63 -4.20
C VAL A 114 -9.40 6.03 -5.46
N CYS A 115 -9.33 4.70 -5.55
CA CYS A 115 -8.84 3.96 -6.71
C CYS A 115 -9.94 3.68 -7.75
N ARG A 116 -11.22 3.88 -7.37
CA ARG A 116 -12.43 3.62 -8.18
C ARG A 116 -12.51 2.20 -8.73
N ARG A 117 -12.02 1.22 -7.97
CA ARG A 117 -12.04 -0.20 -8.34
C ARG A 117 -12.20 -1.09 -7.12
N ILE A 118 -12.53 -2.36 -7.35
CA ILE A 118 -12.55 -3.39 -6.31
C ILE A 118 -11.11 -3.85 -6.08
N ILE A 119 -10.65 -3.76 -4.83
CA ILE A 119 -9.35 -4.25 -4.39
C ILE A 119 -9.55 -5.45 -3.46
N ILE A 120 -8.62 -6.41 -3.53
CA ILE A 120 -8.64 -7.61 -2.71
C ILE A 120 -7.92 -7.26 -1.41
N ALA A 121 -8.57 -7.46 -0.25
CA ALA A 121 -7.82 -7.41 1.01
C ALA A 121 -7.15 -8.78 1.19
N HIS A 122 -5.83 -8.84 1.02
CA HIS A 122 -5.05 -9.90 1.65
C HIS A 122 -5.05 -9.64 3.14
N GLY A 123 -5.43 -10.64 3.92
CA GLY A 123 -5.29 -10.63 5.36
C GLY A 123 -5.36 -12.03 5.88
#